data_AF-A0A7X4CGB7-F1
#
_entry.id   AF-A0A7X4CGB7-F1
#
_cell.length_a   1.000
_cell.length_b   1.000
_cell.length_c   1.000
_cell.angle_alpha   90.00
_cell.angle_beta   90.00
_cell.angle_gamma   90.00
#
_symmetry.space_group_name_H-M   'P 1'
#
loop_
_entity.id
_entity.type
_entity.pdbx_description
1 polymer ?
#
loop_
_entity_poly.entity_id
_entity_poly.type
_entity_poly.pdbx_seq_one_letter_code
_entity_poly.pdbx_strand_id
1 'polypeptide(L)'
;MDERELQDAKRLVLDHYEAVDAAERGKLAEAFARHTAPDMPWRGMHPFNEQTGADAVAEAFLEPLAGAMGPLQRRPDIFFAGMNRIAGKHGLWVVQM
;
A
#
# COMPACT_ATOMS: atom_id res chain seq x y z
N MET A 1 8.41 22.14 9.90
CA MET A 1 7.34 21.16 9.65
C MET A 1 6.71 21.60 8.34
N ASP A 2 6.89 20.84 7.27
CA ASP A 2 6.19 21.16 6.03
C ASP A 2 4.87 20.39 6.00
N GLU A 3 3.79 21.10 6.30
CA GLU A 3 2.45 20.53 6.23
C GLU A 3 2.12 20.01 4.82
N ARG A 4 2.73 20.61 3.78
CA ARG A 4 2.58 20.17 2.40
C ARG A 4 3.13 18.76 2.18
N GLU A 5 4.31 18.47 2.71
CA GLU A 5 4.96 17.16 2.59
C GLU A 5 4.09 16.03 3.18
N LEU A 6 3.43 16.29 4.32
CA LEU A 6 2.52 15.33 4.94
C LEU A 6 1.26 15.09 4.10
N GLN A 7 0.72 16.13 3.45
CA GLN A 7 -0.46 15.98 2.59
C GLN A 7 -0.11 15.28 1.26
N ASP A 8 1.06 15.58 0.68
CA ASP A 8 1.52 14.95 -0.55
C ASP A 8 1.76 13.44 -0.32
N ALA A 9 2.32 13.06 0.83
CA ALA A 9 2.48 11.64 1.17
C ALA A 9 1.14 10.91 1.41
N LYS A 10 0.17 11.58 2.04
CA LYS A 10 -1.19 11.03 2.15
C LYS A 10 -1.80 10.81 0.77
N ARG A 11 -1.64 11.79 -0.13
CA ARG A 11 -2.11 11.68 -1.52
C ARG A 11 -1.51 10.46 -2.22
N LEU A 12 -0.20 10.25 -2.09
CA LEU A 12 0.49 9.07 -2.66
C LEU A 12 -0.16 7.74 -2.22
N VAL A 13 -0.52 7.61 -0.95
CA VAL A 13 -1.15 6.37 -0.42
C VAL A 13 -2.59 6.21 -0.92
N LEU A 14 -3.36 7.31 -1.01
CA LEU A 14 -4.70 7.27 -1.58
C LEU A 14 -4.66 6.86 -3.05
N ASP A 15 -3.76 7.46 -3.83
CA ASP A 15 -3.60 7.17 -5.26
C ASP A 15 -3.10 5.73 -5.48
N HIS A 16 -2.28 5.19 -4.56
CA HIS A 16 -1.89 3.78 -4.56
C HIS A 16 -3.11 2.86 -4.40
N TYR A 17 -3.95 3.10 -3.40
CA TYR A 17 -5.12 2.25 -3.18
C TYR A 17 -6.18 2.42 -4.27
N GLU A 18 -6.38 3.64 -4.79
CA GLU A 18 -7.28 3.87 -5.91
C GLU A 18 -6.83 3.10 -7.15
N ALA A 19 -5.53 3.11 -7.47
CA ALA A 19 -4.99 2.34 -8.58
C ALA A 19 -5.21 0.82 -8.39
N VAL A 20 -5.00 0.30 -7.18
CA VAL A 20 -5.18 -1.12 -6.86
C VAL A 20 -6.66 -1.52 -6.89
N ASP A 21 -7.56 -0.68 -6.37
CA ASP A 21 -9.01 -0.95 -6.33
C ASP A 21 -9.67 -0.87 -7.72
N ALA A 22 -9.15 -0.03 -8.60
CA ALA A 22 -9.62 0.10 -9.98
C ALA A 22 -9.03 -0.97 -10.93
N ALA A 23 -8.02 -1.73 -10.48
CA ALA A 23 -7.32 -2.68 -11.33
C ALA A 23 -8.19 -3.90 -11.69
N GLU A 24 -8.16 -4.28 -12.96
CA GLU A 24 -8.72 -5.55 -13.40
C GLU A 24 -7.88 -6.73 -12.90
N ARG A 25 -8.48 -7.92 -12.85
CA ARG A 25 -7.74 -9.16 -12.58
C ARG A 25 -6.62 -9.35 -13.61
N GLY A 26 -5.45 -9.77 -13.14
CA GLY A 26 -4.22 -9.86 -13.93
C GLY A 26 -3.47 -8.54 -14.10
N LYS A 27 -3.96 -7.43 -13.52
CA LYS A 27 -3.33 -6.10 -13.55
C LYS A 27 -2.95 -5.56 -12.18
N LEU A 28 -3.12 -6.34 -11.11
CA LEU A 28 -2.88 -5.86 -9.75
C LEU A 28 -1.39 -5.59 -9.49
N ALA A 29 -0.47 -6.39 -10.04
CA ALA A 29 0.97 -6.14 -9.96
C ALA A 29 1.34 -4.78 -10.56
N GLU A 30 0.85 -4.50 -11.78
CA GLU A 30 1.10 -3.23 -12.48
C GLU A 30 0.57 -2.05 -11.68
N ALA A 31 -0.67 -2.13 -11.19
CA ALA A 31 -1.29 -1.08 -10.39
C ALA A 31 -0.55 -0.82 -9.08
N PHE A 32 -0.13 -1.89 -8.39
CA PHE A 32 0.60 -1.81 -7.13
C PHE A 32 2.00 -1.19 -7.32
N ALA A 33 2.69 -1.52 -8.41
CA ALA A 33 4.02 -1.02 -8.74
C ALA A 33 4.08 0.50 -9.01
N ARG A 34 2.96 1.14 -9.40
CA ARG A 34 2.91 2.57 -9.77
C ARG A 34 3.40 3.52 -8.66
N HIS A 35 3.18 3.13 -7.41
CA HIS A 35 3.45 3.98 -6.23
C HIS A 35 4.36 3.28 -5.21
N THR A 36 5.06 2.23 -5.61
CA THR A 36 5.96 1.47 -4.73
C THR A 36 7.33 1.30 -5.36
N ALA A 37 8.38 1.21 -4.53
CA ALA A 37 9.70 0.85 -5.01
C ALA A 37 9.71 -0.62 -5.49
N PRO A 38 10.56 -0.98 -6.48
CA PRO A 38 10.63 -2.35 -7.00
C PRO A 38 10.89 -3.41 -5.93
N ASP A 39 11.66 -3.07 -4.90
CA ASP A 39 12.08 -3.93 -3.78
C ASP A 39 11.34 -3.59 -2.47
N MET A 40 10.15 -2.99 -2.56
CA MET A 40 9.37 -2.60 -1.38
C MET A 40 9.03 -3.83 -0.51
N PRO A 41 9.37 -3.82 0.79
CA PRO A 41 9.04 -4.91 1.70
C PRO A 41 7.58 -4.83 2.13
N TRP A 42 6.80 -5.84 1.76
CA TRP A 42 5.41 -5.99 2.18
C TRP A 42 5.29 -7.04 3.28
N ARG A 43 4.47 -6.76 4.29
CA ARG A 43 4.29 -7.63 5.45
C ARG A 43 2.82 -8.00 5.60
N GLY A 44 2.50 -9.24 5.26
CA GLY A 44 1.19 -9.85 5.50
C GLY A 44 1.18 -10.74 6.74
N MET A 45 -0.02 -11.07 7.20
CA MET A 45 -0.23 -12.14 8.16
C MET A 45 -0.01 -13.52 7.53
N HIS A 46 0.16 -14.56 8.36
CA HIS A 46 0.13 -15.95 7.91
C HIS A 46 -1.19 -16.22 7.13
N PRO A 47 -1.16 -16.90 5.97
CA PRO A 47 -0.03 -17.63 5.37
C PRO A 47 0.89 -16.82 4.43
N PHE A 48 0.62 -15.53 4.24
CA PHE A 48 1.31 -14.71 3.24
C PHE A 48 2.69 -14.20 3.70
N ASN A 49 2.87 -13.96 5.00
CA ASN A 49 4.15 -13.53 5.60
C ASN A 49 4.78 -12.32 4.88
N GLU A 50 6.12 -12.28 4.79
CA GLU A 50 6.85 -11.20 4.11
C GLU A 50 6.95 -11.47 2.60
N GLN A 51 6.68 -10.45 1.80
CA GLN A 51 6.83 -10.43 0.34
C GLN A 51 7.71 -9.24 -0.05
N THR A 52 8.36 -9.30 -1.21
CA THR A 52 9.21 -8.20 -1.71
C THR A 52 8.84 -7.88 -3.14
N GLY A 53 8.47 -6.63 -3.39
CA GLY A 53 8.07 -6.13 -4.71
C GLY A 53 6.63 -6.45 -5.09
N ALA A 54 6.12 -5.69 -6.07
CA ALA A 54 4.72 -5.72 -6.47
C ALA A 54 4.26 -7.09 -7.01
N ASP A 55 5.09 -7.75 -7.81
CA ASP A 55 4.77 -9.05 -8.42
C ASP A 55 4.51 -10.11 -7.35
N ALA A 56 5.40 -10.21 -6.36
CA ALA A 56 5.27 -11.18 -5.26
C ALA A 56 4.01 -10.93 -4.42
N VAL A 57 3.70 -9.65 -4.13
CA VAL A 57 2.48 -9.28 -3.39
C VAL A 57 1.22 -9.60 -4.20
N ALA A 58 1.24 -9.33 -5.50
CA ALA A 58 0.11 -9.59 -6.37
C ALA A 58 -0.17 -11.08 -6.51
N GLU A 59 0.85 -11.88 -6.77
CA GLU A 59 0.75 -13.34 -6.90
C GLU A 59 0.30 -14.00 -5.60
N ALA A 60 0.93 -13.65 -4.48
CA ALA A 60 0.67 -14.30 -3.20
C ALA A 60 -0.65 -13.87 -2.55
N PHE A 61 -1.08 -12.62 -2.75
CA PHE A 61 -2.17 -12.03 -1.97
C PHE A 61 -3.26 -11.35 -2.82
N LEU A 62 -2.92 -10.32 -3.60
CA LEU A 62 -3.96 -9.46 -4.21
C LEU A 62 -4.80 -10.17 -5.28
N GLU A 63 -4.17 -10.91 -6.19
CA GLU A 63 -4.88 -11.62 -7.26
C GLU A 63 -5.78 -12.74 -6.71
N PRO A 64 -5.29 -13.63 -5.79
CA PRO A 64 -6.15 -14.60 -5.11
C PRO A 64 -7.32 -13.93 -4.37
N LEU A 65 -7.06 -12.83 -3.65
CA LEU A 65 -8.05 -12.11 -2.87
C LEU A 65 -9.16 -11.55 -3.77
N ALA A 66 -8.79 -10.86 -4.85
CA ALA A 66 -9.74 -10.28 -5.81
C ALA A 66 -10.56 -11.36 -6.53
N GLY A 67 -9.95 -12.51 -6.84
CA GLY A 67 -10.64 -13.65 -7.45
C GLY A 67 -11.64 -14.33 -6.51
N ALA A 68 -11.35 -14.40 -5.22
CA ALA A 68 -12.18 -15.10 -4.23
C ALA A 68 -13.31 -14.25 -3.65
N MET A 69 -13.13 -12.93 -3.51
CA MET A 69 -14.01 -12.07 -2.71
C MET A 69 -14.54 -10.82 -3.45
N GLY A 70 -14.49 -10.77 -4.79
CA GLY A 70 -14.92 -9.59 -5.55
C GLY A 70 -16.43 -9.29 -5.47
N PRO A 71 -16.85 -8.01 -5.48
CA PRO A 71 -16.06 -6.77 -5.45
C PRO A 71 -15.62 -6.35 -4.03
N LEU A 72 -14.39 -5.84 -3.90
CA LEU A 72 -13.84 -5.38 -2.62
C LEU A 72 -14.05 -3.87 -2.44
N GLN A 73 -14.34 -3.44 -1.21
CA GLN A 73 -14.43 -2.03 -0.84
C GLN A 73 -13.51 -1.73 0.35
N ARG A 74 -12.61 -0.75 0.21
CA ARG A 74 -11.86 -0.19 1.34
C ARG A 74 -12.66 0.89 2.05
N ARG A 75 -12.74 0.80 3.37
CA ARG A 75 -13.39 1.80 4.24
C ARG A 75 -12.47 2.11 5.42
N PRO A 76 -11.54 3.07 5.27
CA PRO A 76 -10.67 3.46 6.38
C PRO A 76 -11.46 4.25 7.42
N ASP A 77 -11.29 3.91 8.68
CA ASP A 77 -11.83 4.69 9.81
C ASP A 77 -10.78 5.71 10.31
N ILE A 78 -9.48 5.43 10.11
CA ILE A 78 -8.38 6.29 10.53
C ILE A 78 -7.41 6.54 9.36
N PHE A 79 -7.08 7.81 9.12
CA PHE A 79 -6.10 8.19 8.09
C PHE A 79 -5.27 9.42 8.48
N PHE A 80 -3.97 9.22 8.72
CA PHE A 80 -3.06 10.31 9.10
C PHE A 80 -1.61 10.02 8.72
N ALA A 81 -0.75 11.04 8.84
CA ALA A 81 0.66 10.98 8.49
C ALA A 81 1.50 11.68 9.56
N GLY A 82 2.78 11.33 9.62
CA GLY A 82 3.71 11.91 10.57
C GLY A 82 5.16 11.71 10.20
N MET A 83 6.02 12.45 10.89
CA MET A 83 7.46 12.22 10.89
C MET A 83 7.81 11.19 11.96
N ASN A 84 8.77 10.33 11.67
CA ASN A 84 9.40 9.48 12.66
C ASN A 84 10.16 10.36 13.67
N ARG A 85 9.87 10.17 14.96
CA ARG A 85 10.53 10.89 16.07
C ARG A 85 11.45 9.99 16.90
N ILE A 86 11.66 8.74 16.49
CA ILE A 86 12.58 7.82 17.15
C ILE A 86 14.00 8.32 16.92
N ALA A 87 14.77 8.49 18.00
CA ALA A 87 16.15 8.98 17.93
C ALA A 87 17.00 8.13 16.96
N GLY A 88 17.76 8.81 16.09
CA GLY A 88 18.58 8.18 15.06
C GLY A 88 17.78 7.58 13.88
N LYS A 89 16.46 7.76 13.84
CA LYS A 89 15.61 7.36 12.72
C LYS A 89 14.94 8.59 12.11
N HIS A 90 15.01 8.67 10.79
CA HIS A 90 14.29 9.67 9.99
C HIS A 90 13.28 8.96 9.10
N GLY A 91 12.22 9.66 8.72
CA GLY A 91 11.27 9.14 7.74
C GLY A 91 9.87 9.73 7.92
N LEU A 92 9.20 9.93 6.79
CA LEU A 92 7.78 10.18 6.74
C LEU A 92 7.04 8.84 6.76
N TRP A 93 5.92 8.78 7.46
CA TRP A 93 5.01 7.65 7.39
C TRP A 93 3.56 8.12 7.23
N VAL A 94 2.75 7.25 6.63
CA VAL A 94 1.30 7.39 6.49
C VAL A 94 0.68 6.11 7.02
N VAL A 95 -0.43 6.22 7.74
CA VAL A 95 -1.21 5.07 8.16
C VAL A 95 -2.65 5.22 7.68
N GLN A 96 -3.18 4.10 7.20
CA GLN A 96 -4.59 3.89 6.91
C GLN A 96 -5.02 2.64 7.69
N MET A 97 -6.05 2.77 8.53
CA MET A 97 -6.67 1.65 9.28
C MET A 97 -8.17 1.68 9.08
#